data_AF-A0A921QVB4-F1
#
_entry.id   AF-A0A921QVB4-F1
#
_cell.length_a   1.000
_cell.length_b   1.000
_cell.length_c   1.000
_cell.angle_alpha   90.00
_cell.angle_beta   90.00
_cell.angle_gamma   90.00
#
_symmetry.space_group_name_H-M   'P 1'
#
loop_
_entity.id
_entity.type
_entity.pdbx_description
1 polymer ?
#
loop_
_entity_poly.entity_id
_entity_poly.type
_entity_poly.pdbx_seq_one_letter_code
_entity_poly.pdbx_strand_id
1 'polypeptide(L)'
;MTLSRRHRRLIRSPEFRRLHCRLAPPLPRPHIAYLVTAQVSRRRALDEPDDREVPASVFQGFHVAGAGFNGNVVAPMRSLTGRRYLGMEYVNTCNGVVLLAAAAGDKYSARCRCILWNPAVADDAVEAVSVPVPDAAAASRDRDVVKDYRALGLGYGHRSKTYKLILLCRRRKKTPGNRVNAGEYSLITYALADLGKQPAETELPAVQDEEMISQQSLYIDGKIYLLLRHSKTNPAAILAFDVDDETLTSIDLPAVTRNPHGHMDMMSGLMELSGGPCVLTNYGGGGGCALWLLSVDHQWHRRCHIGDLCFSENRIYPGSVMGVWDCGGVLFLYYKDCMGDRDRLFLYDDTTTGKMFRAKLRSVVTPECFSGSSESNYAFCWGYRPTLEAPSSVVGKLQQDEDRCRESSTYMMKALKPVAEQDRRKGQEAALNTVCFMDFLVRIMQKLPKDMQQVLEMKMMDSDDPDFTFENVLFRGNI
;
A
#
# COMPACT_ATOMS: atom_id res chain seq x y z
N MET A 1 24.08 -17.39 -26.64
CA MET A 1 22.91 -17.53 -27.54
C MET A 1 22.52 -16.16 -28.08
N THR A 2 22.55 -15.96 -29.39
CA THR A 2 22.22 -14.67 -30.04
C THR A 2 20.78 -14.68 -30.53
N LEU A 3 19.92 -13.85 -29.92
CA LEU A 3 18.51 -13.70 -30.34
C LEU A 3 18.42 -13.33 -31.83
N SER A 4 17.44 -13.90 -32.53
CA SER A 4 17.21 -13.64 -33.96
C SER A 4 16.82 -12.19 -34.24
N ARG A 5 17.08 -11.70 -35.46
CA ARG A 5 16.74 -10.32 -35.87
C ARG A 5 15.26 -9.99 -35.65
N ARG A 6 14.36 -10.96 -35.85
CA ARG A 6 12.92 -10.81 -35.60
C ARG A 6 12.61 -10.62 -34.11
N HIS A 7 13.22 -11.41 -33.23
CA HIS A 7 13.09 -11.25 -31.78
C HIS A 7 13.66 -9.92 -31.29
N ARG A 8 14.81 -9.48 -31.81
CA ARG A 8 15.37 -8.17 -31.45
C ARG A 8 14.48 -7.01 -31.90
N ARG A 9 13.84 -7.10 -33.06
CA ARG A 9 12.86 -6.10 -33.52
C ARG A 9 11.61 -6.11 -32.67
N LEU A 10 11.12 -7.30 -32.27
CA LEU A 10 9.98 -7.43 -31.37
C LEU A 10 10.28 -6.79 -30.02
N ILE A 11 11.40 -7.13 -29.36
CA ILE A 11 11.80 -6.57 -28.05
C ILE A 11 12.04 -5.05 -28.12
N ARG A 12 12.47 -4.54 -29.27
CA ARG A 12 12.67 -3.11 -29.52
C ARG A 12 11.42 -2.41 -30.03
N SER A 13 10.32 -3.12 -30.29
CA SER A 13 9.11 -2.51 -30.83
C SER A 13 8.48 -1.61 -29.77
N PRO A 14 7.88 -0.47 -30.15
CA PRO A 14 7.16 0.40 -29.24
C PRO A 14 6.05 -0.35 -28.48
N GLU A 15 5.38 -1.29 -29.14
CA GLU A 15 4.30 -2.11 -28.58
C GLU A 15 4.84 -3.06 -27.52
N PHE A 16 5.92 -3.80 -27.81
CA PHE A 16 6.56 -4.68 -26.83
C PHE A 16 7.11 -3.89 -25.65
N ARG A 17 7.72 -2.71 -25.88
CA ARG A 17 8.23 -1.86 -24.80
C ARG A 17 7.12 -1.26 -23.95
N ARG A 18 6.00 -0.87 -24.57
CA ARG A 18 4.77 -0.43 -23.87
C ARG A 18 4.17 -1.57 -23.05
N LEU A 19 4.24 -2.81 -23.55
CA LEU A 19 3.66 -3.98 -22.90
C LEU A 19 4.56 -4.57 -21.78
N HIS A 20 5.87 -4.61 -22.00
CA HIS A 20 6.83 -5.39 -21.19
C HIS A 20 7.99 -4.61 -20.56
N CYS A 21 8.30 -3.37 -20.97
CA CYS A 21 9.55 -2.71 -20.53
C CYS A 21 9.38 -1.57 -19.53
N ARG A 22 8.16 -1.09 -19.25
CA ARG A 22 7.97 0.10 -18.38
C ARG A 22 7.88 -0.22 -16.89
N LEU A 23 7.45 -1.44 -16.58
CA LEU A 23 7.40 -1.99 -15.22
C LEU A 23 8.38 -3.17 -15.11
N ALA A 24 9.50 -3.17 -15.84
CA ALA A 24 10.51 -4.22 -15.73
C ALA A 24 11.79 -3.63 -15.13
N PRO A 25 12.60 -4.42 -14.39
CA PRO A 25 13.86 -3.94 -13.84
C PRO A 25 14.87 -3.49 -14.92
N PRO A 26 15.75 -2.52 -14.63
CA PRO A 26 15.75 -1.70 -13.42
C PRO A 26 14.72 -0.56 -13.52
N LEU A 27 13.97 -0.34 -12.43
CA LEU A 27 13.17 0.87 -12.31
C LEU A 27 14.08 2.10 -12.19
N PRO A 28 13.69 3.26 -12.73
CA PRO A 28 14.44 4.49 -12.54
C PRO A 28 14.52 4.82 -11.05
N ARG A 29 15.58 5.50 -10.64
CA ARG A 29 15.73 6.01 -9.28
C ARG A 29 15.89 7.53 -9.35
N PRO A 30 15.13 8.29 -8.55
CA PRO A 30 14.02 7.86 -7.69
C PRO A 30 12.75 7.46 -8.50
N HIS A 31 11.87 6.67 -7.89
CA HIS A 31 10.54 6.32 -8.42
C HIS A 31 9.52 6.17 -7.28
N ILE A 32 8.23 6.22 -7.63
CA ILE A 32 7.12 5.94 -6.70
C ILE A 32 6.20 4.91 -7.34
N ALA A 33 6.11 3.71 -6.76
CA ALA A 33 5.11 2.72 -7.12
C ALA A 33 3.90 2.86 -6.20
N TYR A 34 2.70 2.89 -6.77
CA TYR A 34 1.48 3.07 -6.00
C TYR A 34 0.26 2.50 -6.72
N LEU A 35 -0.77 2.23 -5.93
CA LEU A 35 -2.08 1.81 -6.34
C LEU A 35 -3.09 2.93 -6.09
N VAL A 36 -3.92 3.28 -7.06
CA VAL A 36 -5.03 4.25 -6.95
C VAL A 36 -6.34 3.49 -6.99
N THR A 37 -7.24 3.79 -6.06
CA THR A 37 -8.60 3.26 -6.01
C THR A 37 -9.60 4.34 -6.37
N ALA A 38 -10.53 4.05 -7.28
CA ALA A 38 -11.65 4.93 -7.58
C ALA A 38 -12.95 4.12 -7.65
N GLN A 39 -13.99 4.55 -6.93
CA GLN A 39 -15.32 3.96 -7.05
C GLN A 39 -15.96 4.43 -8.35
N VAL A 40 -16.60 3.49 -9.06
CA VAL A 40 -17.33 3.80 -10.30
C VAL A 40 -18.81 3.56 -10.05
N SER A 41 -19.54 4.64 -9.83
CA SER A 41 -20.98 4.66 -9.63
C SER A 41 -21.75 4.62 -10.95
N ARG A 42 -22.98 4.10 -10.90
CA ARG A 42 -23.96 4.21 -11.99
C ARG A 42 -25.29 4.67 -11.44
N ARG A 43 -25.97 5.55 -12.19
CA ARG A 43 -27.38 5.83 -11.95
C ARG A 43 -28.18 4.55 -12.20
N ARG A 44 -29.06 4.19 -11.26
CA ARG A 44 -30.07 3.16 -11.51
C ARG A 44 -30.99 3.61 -12.64
N ALA A 45 -31.51 2.65 -13.42
CA ALA A 45 -32.54 2.93 -14.41
C ALA A 45 -33.81 3.47 -13.73
N LEU A 46 -34.54 4.31 -14.46
CA LEU A 46 -35.59 5.28 -14.12
C LEU A 46 -36.79 4.90 -13.21
N ASP A 47 -36.82 3.76 -12.50
CA ASP A 47 -38.06 3.27 -11.86
C ASP A 47 -38.05 3.15 -10.31
N GLU A 48 -37.09 3.74 -9.58
CA GLU A 48 -37.18 3.85 -8.11
C GLU A 48 -36.82 5.25 -7.60
N PRO A 49 -37.55 5.82 -6.61
CA PRO A 49 -37.43 7.22 -6.19
C PRO A 49 -36.25 7.52 -5.24
N ASP A 50 -35.25 6.63 -5.15
CA ASP A 50 -34.09 6.83 -4.27
C ASP A 50 -32.86 7.20 -5.12
N ASP A 51 -32.52 8.49 -5.17
CA ASP A 51 -31.39 9.11 -5.89
C ASP A 51 -29.99 8.65 -5.40
N ARG A 52 -29.90 7.52 -4.70
CA ARG A 52 -28.64 7.01 -4.15
C ARG A 52 -27.83 6.33 -5.25
N GLU A 53 -26.72 6.96 -5.62
CA GLU A 53 -25.69 6.31 -6.44
C GLU A 53 -25.15 5.08 -5.71
N VAL A 54 -25.40 3.90 -6.27
CA VAL A 54 -24.84 2.64 -5.75
C VAL A 54 -23.53 2.36 -6.50
N PRO A 55 -22.41 2.09 -5.80
CA PRO A 55 -21.16 1.75 -6.45
C PRO A 55 -21.34 0.46 -7.27
N ALA A 56 -21.20 0.58 -8.59
CA ALA A 56 -21.43 -0.52 -9.53
C ALA A 56 -20.16 -1.34 -9.76
N SER A 57 -19.00 -0.68 -9.68
CA SER A 57 -17.68 -1.29 -9.80
C SER A 57 -16.62 -0.44 -9.09
N VAL A 58 -15.39 -0.95 -9.06
CA VAL A 58 -14.23 -0.20 -8.59
C VAL A 58 -13.13 -0.32 -9.63
N PHE A 59 -12.34 0.75 -9.72
CA PHE A 59 -11.11 0.84 -10.48
C PHE A 59 -9.92 0.75 -9.52
N GLN A 60 -8.97 -0.13 -9.82
CA GLN A 60 -7.70 -0.29 -9.11
C GLN A 60 -6.57 -0.07 -10.13
N GLY A 61 -5.97 1.11 -10.12
CA GLY A 61 -4.95 1.53 -11.08
C GLY A 61 -3.54 1.49 -10.48
N PHE A 62 -2.62 0.75 -11.09
CA PHE A 62 -1.22 0.70 -10.70
C PHE A 62 -0.36 1.53 -11.65
N HIS A 63 0.50 2.36 -11.06
CA HIS A 63 1.43 3.20 -11.79
C HIS A 63 2.78 3.30 -11.06
N VAL A 64 3.84 3.46 -11.85
CA VAL A 64 5.18 3.75 -11.34
C VAL A 64 5.63 5.10 -11.89
N ALA A 65 5.55 6.12 -11.04
CA ALA A 65 5.98 7.46 -11.38
C ALA A 65 7.50 7.48 -11.60
N GLY A 66 7.94 8.24 -12.60
CA GLY A 66 9.34 8.27 -13.05
C GLY A 66 9.70 7.24 -14.14
N ALA A 67 8.87 6.21 -14.36
CA ALA A 67 9.14 5.13 -15.33
C ALA A 67 8.97 5.51 -16.82
N GLY A 68 8.72 6.78 -17.16
CA GLY A 68 8.46 7.11 -18.57
C GLY A 68 8.16 8.54 -18.98
N PHE A 69 8.46 9.57 -18.18
CA PHE A 69 8.25 10.97 -18.61
C PHE A 69 9.35 11.50 -19.55
N ASN A 70 9.67 10.76 -20.63
CA ASN A 70 10.45 11.31 -21.73
C ASN A 70 9.50 11.89 -22.78
N GLY A 71 9.04 13.11 -22.51
CA GLY A 71 8.69 14.11 -23.54
C GLY A 71 7.49 13.88 -24.45
N ASN A 72 6.58 12.91 -24.23
CA ASN A 72 5.19 12.88 -24.78
C ASN A 72 4.42 11.55 -24.55
N VAL A 73 4.92 10.59 -23.77
CA VAL A 73 4.22 9.30 -23.59
C VAL A 73 4.13 8.92 -22.11
N VAL A 74 3.01 9.24 -21.47
CA VAL A 74 2.65 8.80 -20.11
C VAL A 74 2.83 7.27 -20.00
N ALA A 75 3.48 6.79 -18.93
CA ALA A 75 3.57 5.35 -18.68
C ALA A 75 2.15 4.77 -18.52
N PRO A 76 1.75 3.74 -19.28
CA PRO A 76 0.39 3.23 -19.22
C PRO A 76 0.11 2.75 -17.80
N MET A 77 -0.92 3.32 -17.19
CA MET A 77 -1.47 2.80 -15.94
C MET A 77 -2.07 1.43 -16.23
N ARG A 78 -1.64 0.43 -15.46
CA ARG A 78 -2.26 -0.91 -15.46
C ARG A 78 -3.47 -0.85 -14.55
N SER A 79 -4.53 -1.56 -14.87
CA SER A 79 -5.77 -1.41 -14.10
C SER A 79 -6.56 -2.68 -14.01
N LEU A 80 -7.04 -2.97 -12.81
CA LEU A 80 -8.11 -3.91 -12.59
C LEU A 80 -9.42 -3.13 -12.46
N THR A 81 -10.48 -3.61 -13.10
CA THR A 81 -11.79 -2.96 -13.05
C THR A 81 -12.90 -4.00 -12.98
N GLY A 82 -13.91 -3.72 -12.18
CA GLY A 82 -15.12 -4.54 -12.13
C GLY A 82 -15.56 -4.88 -10.71
N ARG A 83 -16.75 -5.45 -10.62
CA ARG A 83 -17.44 -5.73 -9.36
C ARG A 83 -16.69 -6.71 -8.45
N ARG A 84 -15.90 -7.64 -9.02
CA ARG A 84 -15.13 -8.62 -8.23
C ARG A 84 -14.09 -7.98 -7.29
N TYR A 85 -13.63 -6.78 -7.63
CA TYR A 85 -12.64 -6.02 -6.87
C TYR A 85 -13.27 -5.07 -5.85
N LEU A 86 -14.60 -4.95 -5.84
CA LEU A 86 -15.30 -4.03 -4.94
C LEU A 86 -15.05 -4.43 -3.47
N GLY A 87 -14.72 -3.44 -2.65
CA GLY A 87 -14.36 -3.61 -1.24
C GLY A 87 -13.00 -4.26 -1.02
N MET A 88 -12.13 -4.34 -2.03
CA MET A 88 -10.75 -4.81 -1.88
C MET A 88 -9.80 -3.63 -1.70
N GLU A 89 -8.85 -3.80 -0.78
CA GLU A 89 -7.82 -2.85 -0.40
C GLU A 89 -6.42 -3.44 -0.62
N TYR A 90 -5.45 -2.56 -0.80
CA TYR A 90 -4.05 -2.92 -0.82
C TYR A 90 -3.58 -3.44 0.55
N VAL A 91 -2.92 -4.60 0.56
CA VAL A 91 -2.30 -5.19 1.75
C VAL A 91 -0.80 -4.92 1.73
N ASN A 92 -0.09 -5.52 0.77
CA ASN A 92 1.34 -5.32 0.56
C ASN A 92 1.76 -5.74 -0.86
N THR A 93 3.05 -5.58 -1.14
CA THR A 93 3.72 -6.05 -2.36
C THR A 93 4.85 -6.99 -2.00
N CYS A 94 5.00 -8.09 -2.73
CA CYS A 94 6.11 -9.04 -2.59
C CYS A 94 6.69 -9.38 -3.97
N ASN A 95 7.97 -9.07 -4.20
CA ASN A 95 8.66 -9.32 -5.48
C ASN A 95 7.87 -8.84 -6.70
N GLY A 96 7.16 -7.71 -6.59
CA GLY A 96 6.38 -7.11 -7.68
C GLY A 96 4.96 -7.65 -7.83
N VAL A 97 4.58 -8.66 -7.03
CA VAL A 97 3.19 -9.13 -6.91
C VAL A 97 2.49 -8.34 -5.81
N VAL A 98 1.36 -7.74 -6.16
CA VAL A 98 0.49 -6.97 -5.27
C VAL A 98 -0.60 -7.87 -4.69
N LEU A 99 -0.76 -7.85 -3.36
CA LEU A 99 -1.86 -8.51 -2.67
C LEU A 99 -2.98 -7.50 -2.40
N LEU A 100 -4.17 -7.80 -2.92
CA LEU A 100 -5.42 -7.12 -2.60
C LEU A 100 -6.29 -8.03 -1.73
N ALA A 101 -6.91 -7.50 -0.69
CA ALA A 101 -7.82 -8.27 0.17
C ALA A 101 -9.04 -7.46 0.60
N ALA A 102 -10.12 -8.15 0.97
CA ALA A 102 -11.33 -7.49 1.45
C ALA A 102 -11.07 -6.58 2.67
N ALA A 103 -11.65 -5.38 2.66
CA ALA A 103 -11.53 -4.35 3.68
C ALA A 103 -11.99 -4.82 5.07
N ALA A 104 -11.32 -4.33 6.11
CA ALA A 104 -11.67 -4.59 7.50
C ALA A 104 -12.83 -3.72 7.99
N GLY A 105 -14.01 -4.07 7.53
CA GLY A 105 -15.25 -3.34 7.85
C GLY A 105 -16.47 -3.99 7.21
N ASP A 106 -16.25 -4.89 6.25
CA ASP A 106 -17.29 -5.74 5.69
C ASP A 106 -17.74 -6.73 6.77
N LYS A 107 -18.75 -6.32 7.55
CA LYS A 107 -19.21 -6.98 8.79
C LYS A 107 -19.63 -8.45 8.60
N TYR A 108 -19.63 -9.00 7.39
CA TYR A 108 -20.22 -10.30 7.08
C TYR A 108 -19.54 -11.05 5.92
N SER A 109 -18.24 -11.29 5.99
CA SER A 109 -17.66 -12.32 5.12
C SER A 109 -16.85 -13.34 5.92
N ALA A 110 -17.50 -14.48 6.20
CA ALA A 110 -16.84 -15.72 6.61
C ALA A 110 -15.81 -16.21 5.57
N ARG A 111 -15.80 -15.62 4.36
CA ARG A 111 -14.86 -15.89 3.28
C ARG A 111 -13.87 -14.74 3.13
N CYS A 112 -12.63 -14.97 3.55
CA CYS A 112 -11.54 -14.06 3.20
C CYS A 112 -11.37 -14.06 1.68
N ARG A 113 -11.49 -12.89 1.04
CA ARG A 113 -11.25 -12.73 -0.41
C ARG A 113 -9.88 -12.11 -0.60
N CYS A 114 -8.99 -12.82 -1.30
CA CYS A 114 -7.64 -12.38 -1.63
C CYS A 114 -7.42 -12.47 -3.14
N ILE A 115 -6.81 -11.45 -3.72
CA ILE A 115 -6.40 -11.42 -5.12
C ILE A 115 -4.92 -11.09 -5.19
N LEU A 116 -4.18 -11.91 -5.94
CA LEU A 116 -2.81 -11.60 -6.35
C LEU A 116 -2.84 -10.97 -7.71
N TRP A 117 -2.20 -9.82 -7.86
CA TRP A 117 -2.04 -9.11 -9.13
C TRP A 117 -0.57 -8.85 -9.40
N ASN A 118 -0.08 -9.16 -10.60
CA ASN A 118 1.22 -8.66 -11.04
C ASN A 118 1.05 -7.60 -12.13
N PRO A 119 1.21 -6.31 -11.83
CA PRO A 119 1.07 -5.23 -12.81
C PRO A 119 2.09 -5.29 -13.96
N ALA A 120 3.22 -5.98 -13.78
CA ALA A 120 4.23 -6.13 -14.83
C ALA A 120 3.89 -7.21 -15.87
N VAL A 121 2.87 -8.05 -15.60
CA VAL A 121 2.37 -9.09 -16.52
C VAL A 121 1.12 -8.56 -17.21
N ALA A 122 1.12 -8.55 -18.55
CA ALA A 122 0.12 -7.89 -19.38
C ALA A 122 -0.93 -8.83 -20.00
N ASP A 123 -1.01 -10.08 -19.53
CA ASP A 123 -1.95 -11.06 -20.07
C ASP A 123 -3.24 -11.00 -19.26
N ASP A 124 -4.28 -10.35 -19.81
CA ASP A 124 -5.61 -10.13 -19.21
C ASP A 124 -6.22 -11.37 -18.53
N ALA A 125 -5.90 -12.59 -19.01
CA ALA A 125 -6.40 -13.83 -18.45
C ALA A 125 -5.64 -14.29 -17.19
N VAL A 126 -4.42 -13.79 -16.98
CA VAL A 126 -3.46 -14.22 -15.97
C VAL A 126 -3.07 -13.08 -15.01
N GLU A 127 -3.46 -11.83 -15.30
CA GLU A 127 -3.05 -10.66 -14.51
C GLU A 127 -3.44 -10.78 -13.04
N ALA A 128 -4.59 -11.39 -12.72
CA ALA A 128 -5.06 -11.50 -11.34
C ALA A 128 -5.65 -12.87 -11.01
N VAL A 129 -5.26 -13.45 -9.88
CA VAL A 129 -5.73 -14.77 -9.42
C VAL A 129 -6.33 -14.66 -8.02
N SER A 130 -7.52 -15.22 -7.84
CA SER A 130 -8.14 -15.39 -6.52
C SER A 130 -7.42 -16.49 -5.76
N VAL A 131 -7.02 -16.22 -4.51
CA VAL A 131 -6.44 -17.25 -3.65
C VAL A 131 -7.57 -18.00 -2.96
N PRO A 132 -7.63 -19.34 -3.06
CA PRO A 132 -8.57 -20.11 -2.28
C PRO A 132 -8.16 -20.06 -0.81
N VAL A 133 -8.92 -19.33 0.00
CA VAL A 133 -8.80 -19.37 1.46
C VAL A 133 -9.79 -20.40 1.99
N PRO A 134 -9.42 -21.25 2.97
CA PRO A 134 -10.33 -22.26 3.49
C PRO A 134 -11.65 -21.67 3.97
N ASP A 135 -12.73 -22.36 3.65
CA ASP A 135 -14.07 -21.95 4.06
C ASP A 135 -14.18 -22.11 5.58
N ALA A 136 -14.45 -21.01 6.28
CA ALA A 136 -14.66 -20.97 7.72
C ALA A 136 -15.73 -21.98 8.18
N ALA A 137 -16.72 -22.27 7.32
CA ALA A 137 -17.78 -23.24 7.60
C ALA A 137 -17.35 -24.70 7.44
N ALA A 138 -16.36 -24.99 6.58
CA ALA A 138 -15.87 -26.35 6.32
C ALA A 138 -14.74 -26.76 7.29
N ALA A 139 -14.00 -25.80 7.83
CA ALA A 139 -12.83 -26.04 8.68
C ALA A 139 -13.16 -26.31 10.16
N SER A 140 -14.41 -26.09 10.61
CA SER A 140 -14.79 -26.34 12.00
C SER A 140 -15.53 -27.68 12.15
N ARG A 141 -14.92 -28.63 12.86
CA ARG A 141 -15.62 -29.84 13.36
C ARG A 141 -16.55 -29.54 14.54
N ASP A 142 -16.41 -28.35 15.12
CA ASP A 142 -17.15 -27.88 16.28
C ASP A 142 -18.18 -26.82 15.85
N ARG A 143 -19.47 -27.13 15.93
CA ARG A 143 -20.55 -26.24 15.44
C ARG A 143 -20.63 -24.92 16.22
N ASP A 144 -19.97 -24.86 17.38
CA ASP A 144 -20.03 -23.73 18.30
C ASP A 144 -18.86 -22.76 18.12
N VAL A 145 -17.87 -23.09 17.28
CA VAL A 145 -16.73 -22.21 16.98
C VAL A 145 -16.86 -21.60 15.57
N VAL A 146 -16.90 -20.27 15.50
CA VAL A 146 -16.84 -19.51 14.24
C VAL A 146 -15.43 -18.99 14.05
N LYS A 147 -14.85 -19.23 12.87
CA LYS A 147 -13.55 -18.68 12.47
C LYS A 147 -13.75 -17.56 11.45
N ASP A 148 -13.19 -16.39 11.72
CA ASP A 148 -13.11 -15.29 10.76
C ASP A 148 -11.66 -15.15 10.28
N TYR A 149 -11.46 -14.94 8.98
CA TYR A 149 -10.12 -14.78 8.41
C TYR A 149 -9.94 -13.41 7.76
N ARG A 150 -8.79 -12.78 8.01
CA ARG A 150 -8.37 -11.52 7.36
C ARG A 150 -6.96 -11.66 6.83
N ALA A 151 -6.71 -11.30 5.57
CA ALA A 151 -5.36 -11.34 5.04
C ALA A 151 -4.52 -10.18 5.58
N LEU A 152 -3.30 -10.50 5.99
CA LEU A 152 -2.35 -9.55 6.57
C LEU A 152 -1.09 -9.35 5.73
N GLY A 153 -0.73 -10.29 4.86
CA GLY A 153 0.44 -10.07 3.99
C GLY A 153 0.81 -11.25 3.11
N LEU A 154 1.50 -10.94 2.02
CA LEU A 154 2.16 -11.89 1.12
C LEU A 154 3.68 -11.78 1.30
N GLY A 155 4.38 -12.91 1.34
CA GLY A 155 5.83 -12.93 1.48
C GLY A 155 6.45 -14.07 0.68
N TYR A 156 7.70 -13.92 0.31
CA TYR A 156 8.47 -14.95 -0.38
C TYR A 156 9.58 -15.46 0.52
N GLY A 157 9.59 -16.78 0.73
CA GLY A 157 10.65 -17.47 1.44
C GLY A 157 11.75 -17.85 0.46
N HIS A 158 12.96 -17.33 0.66
CA HIS A 158 14.09 -17.59 -0.23
C HIS A 158 14.61 -19.02 -0.10
N ARG A 159 14.58 -19.58 1.12
CA ARG A 159 15.02 -20.94 1.41
C ARG A 159 13.98 -21.96 0.94
N SER A 160 12.72 -21.70 1.23
CA SER A 160 11.59 -22.54 0.83
C SER A 160 11.19 -22.36 -0.65
N LYS A 161 11.64 -21.28 -1.28
CA LYS A 161 11.33 -20.89 -2.68
C LYS A 161 9.84 -20.82 -2.98
N THR A 162 9.03 -20.46 -1.99
CA THR A 162 7.58 -20.40 -2.09
C THR A 162 7.05 -19.08 -1.56
N TYR A 163 5.97 -18.62 -2.17
CA TYR A 163 5.17 -17.56 -1.61
C TYR A 163 4.31 -18.11 -0.47
N LYS A 164 4.17 -17.31 0.59
CA LYS A 164 3.29 -17.60 1.72
C LYS A 164 2.34 -16.44 1.96
N LEU A 165 1.08 -16.78 2.22
CA LEU A 165 0.02 -15.85 2.59
C LEU A 165 -0.20 -15.94 4.10
N ILE A 166 -0.15 -14.80 4.79
CA ILE A 166 -0.46 -14.69 6.22
C ILE A 166 -1.90 -14.21 6.38
N LEU A 167 -2.66 -14.95 7.19
CA LEU A 167 -4.02 -14.62 7.59
C LEU A 167 -4.09 -14.45 9.11
N LEU A 168 -4.81 -13.45 9.57
CA LEU A 168 -5.31 -13.38 10.93
C LEU A 168 -6.57 -14.24 11.03
N CYS A 169 -6.53 -15.26 11.88
CA CYS A 169 -7.70 -16.04 12.25
C CYS A 169 -8.24 -15.53 13.60
N ARG A 170 -9.51 -15.15 13.63
CA ARG A 170 -10.23 -14.86 14.87
C ARG A 170 -11.19 -16.02 15.17
N ARG A 171 -11.02 -16.67 16.31
CA ARG A 171 -11.90 -17.74 16.79
C ARG A 171 -12.91 -17.15 17.78
N ARG A 172 -14.20 -17.40 17.55
CA ARG A 172 -15.27 -17.01 18.46
C ARG A 172 -16.08 -18.22 18.89
N LYS A 173 -16.30 -18.38 20.18
CA LYS A 173 -17.23 -19.37 20.73
C LYS A 173 -18.63 -18.76 20.78
N LYS A 174 -19.64 -19.47 20.26
CA LYS A 174 -21.05 -19.11 20.43
C LYS A 174 -21.47 -19.46 21.86
N THR A 175 -21.74 -18.45 22.67
CA THR A 175 -22.34 -18.63 24.01
C THR A 175 -23.85 -18.36 23.95
N PRO A 176 -24.69 -19.12 24.66
CA PRO A 176 -26.10 -18.81 24.81
C PRO A 176 -26.26 -17.46 25.55
N GLY A 177 -26.90 -16.49 24.90
CA GLY A 177 -27.18 -15.17 25.46
C GLY A 177 -26.12 -14.11 25.15
N ASN A 178 -26.07 -13.64 23.88
CA ASN A 178 -25.53 -12.36 23.36
C ASN A 178 -24.21 -11.75 23.91
N ARG A 179 -23.45 -12.41 24.79
CA ARG A 179 -22.14 -11.97 25.24
C ARG A 179 -21.09 -12.65 24.38
N VAL A 180 -20.70 -11.97 23.30
CA VAL A 180 -19.56 -12.36 22.47
C VAL A 180 -18.31 -12.34 23.35
N ASN A 181 -17.73 -13.51 23.61
CA ASN A 181 -16.45 -13.60 24.30
C ASN A 181 -15.33 -12.95 23.47
N ALA A 182 -14.32 -12.45 24.18
CA ALA A 182 -12.96 -12.20 23.68
C ALA A 182 -12.58 -13.24 22.62
N GLY A 183 -12.24 -12.79 21.42
CA GLY A 183 -11.87 -13.72 20.35
C GLY A 183 -10.42 -14.14 20.50
N GLU A 184 -10.11 -15.44 20.43
CA GLU A 184 -8.72 -15.88 20.33
C GLU A 184 -8.21 -15.57 18.92
N TYR A 185 -7.04 -14.93 18.83
CA TYR A 185 -6.38 -14.59 17.57
C TYR A 185 -5.17 -15.48 17.32
N SER A 186 -5.04 -15.99 16.10
CA SER A 186 -3.85 -16.70 15.64
C SER A 186 -3.43 -16.24 14.24
N LEU A 187 -2.14 -16.36 13.92
CA LEU A 187 -1.68 -16.21 12.54
C LEU A 187 -1.68 -17.58 11.86
N ILE A 188 -2.26 -17.63 10.67
CA ILE A 188 -2.24 -18.81 9.83
C ILE A 188 -1.46 -18.52 8.57
N THR A 189 -0.54 -19.40 8.24
CA THR A 189 0.36 -19.30 7.11
C THR A 189 0.01 -20.36 6.07
N TYR A 190 -0.24 -19.93 4.83
CA TYR A 190 -0.50 -20.79 3.68
C TYR A 190 0.64 -20.70 2.68
N ALA A 191 1.32 -21.81 2.41
CA ALA A 191 2.21 -21.92 1.26
C ALA A 191 1.37 -22.03 -0.02
N LEU A 192 1.54 -21.07 -0.94
CA LEU A 192 0.65 -20.95 -2.10
C LEU A 192 0.92 -22.00 -3.19
N ALA A 193 2.15 -22.49 -3.32
CA ALA A 193 2.47 -23.53 -4.30
C ALA A 193 1.90 -24.91 -3.93
N ASP A 194 1.53 -25.13 -2.66
CA ASP A 194 1.11 -26.41 -2.08
C ASP A 194 -0.18 -26.24 -1.25
N LEU A 195 -1.22 -25.65 -1.84
CA LEU A 195 -2.52 -25.44 -1.18
C LEU A 195 -3.22 -26.73 -0.69
N GLY A 196 -2.69 -27.91 -1.03
CA GLY A 196 -3.13 -29.21 -0.50
C GLY A 196 -2.48 -29.64 0.83
N LYS A 197 -1.46 -28.92 1.32
CA LYS A 197 -0.84 -29.18 2.63
C LYS A 197 -1.63 -28.49 3.74
N GLN A 198 -1.53 -29.05 4.96
CA GLN A 198 -2.11 -28.39 6.13
C GLN A 198 -1.43 -27.03 6.35
N PRO A 199 -2.19 -25.97 6.62
CA PRO A 199 -1.62 -24.67 6.94
C PRO A 199 -0.83 -24.75 8.24
N ALA A 200 0.25 -23.99 8.32
CA ALA A 200 0.94 -23.77 9.57
C ALA A 200 0.16 -22.73 10.39
N GLU A 201 -0.01 -22.99 11.68
CA GLU A 201 -0.62 -22.06 12.61
C GLU A 201 0.44 -21.61 13.61
N THR A 202 0.72 -20.31 13.61
CA THR A 202 1.62 -19.67 14.56
C THR A 202 0.77 -18.90 15.56
N GLU A 203 0.89 -19.25 16.83
CA GLU A 203 0.24 -18.50 17.90
C GLU A 203 0.83 -17.09 17.98
N LEU A 204 -0.05 -16.10 18.07
CA LEU A 204 0.36 -14.72 18.31
C LEU A 204 0.81 -14.58 19.78
N PRO A 205 1.86 -13.80 20.08
CA PRO A 205 2.03 -13.28 21.43
C PRO A 205 0.73 -12.57 21.81
N ALA A 206 0.24 -12.79 23.03
CA ALA A 206 -1.12 -12.47 23.46
C ALA A 206 -1.63 -11.11 22.93
N VAL A 207 -2.29 -11.14 21.77
CA VAL A 207 -2.97 -9.99 21.19
C VAL A 207 -4.17 -9.75 22.07
N GLN A 208 -4.11 -8.68 22.87
CA GLN A 208 -5.17 -8.36 23.81
C GLN A 208 -6.43 -7.94 23.03
N ASP A 209 -7.60 -8.05 23.64
CA ASP A 209 -8.89 -7.75 22.99
C ASP A 209 -9.00 -6.34 22.38
N GLU A 210 -8.12 -5.43 22.82
CA GLU A 210 -8.06 -4.05 22.37
C GLU A 210 -7.00 -3.80 21.29
N GLU A 211 -6.17 -4.78 20.94
CA GLU A 211 -5.14 -4.63 19.93
C GLU A 211 -5.66 -4.99 18.51
N MET A 212 -5.37 -4.12 17.56
CA MET A 212 -5.74 -4.24 16.15
C MET A 212 -4.48 -4.33 15.29
N ILE A 213 -4.32 -5.43 14.58
CA ILE A 213 -3.29 -5.54 13.55
C ILE A 213 -3.77 -4.77 12.31
N SER A 214 -2.95 -3.86 11.83
CA SER A 214 -3.17 -3.16 10.56
C SER A 214 -3.25 -4.15 9.41
N GLN A 215 -4.14 -3.91 8.43
CA GLN A 215 -4.18 -4.73 7.21
C GLN A 215 -2.92 -4.52 6.37
N GLN A 216 -2.50 -3.25 6.26
CA GLN A 216 -1.35 -2.90 5.45
C GLN A 216 -0.09 -3.38 6.14
N SER A 217 0.72 -4.12 5.39
CA SER A 217 1.97 -4.70 5.84
C SER A 217 3.10 -4.38 4.86
N LEU A 218 4.33 -4.65 5.30
CA LEU A 218 5.54 -4.37 4.52
C LEU A 218 6.35 -5.66 4.39
N TYR A 219 6.64 -6.08 3.16
CA TYR A 219 7.53 -7.21 2.91
C TYR A 219 8.92 -6.69 2.52
N ILE A 220 9.94 -7.10 3.28
CA ILE A 220 11.35 -6.78 3.03
C ILE A 220 12.19 -8.02 3.35
N ASP A 221 13.01 -8.42 2.39
CA ASP A 221 14.07 -9.44 2.53
C ASP A 221 13.66 -10.70 3.33
N GLY A 222 12.54 -11.31 2.94
CA GLY A 222 12.05 -12.55 3.56
C GLY A 222 11.23 -12.37 4.83
N LYS A 223 11.00 -11.13 5.28
CA LYS A 223 10.16 -10.82 6.45
C LYS A 223 8.94 -10.01 6.07
N ILE A 224 7.83 -10.27 6.74
CA ILE A 224 6.61 -9.45 6.69
C ILE A 224 6.49 -8.68 8.01
N TYR A 225 6.47 -7.36 7.93
CA TYR A 225 6.30 -6.46 9.06
C TYR A 225 4.83 -6.03 9.15
N LEU A 226 4.24 -6.26 10.33
CA LEU A 226 2.86 -5.96 10.65
C LEU A 226 2.82 -4.91 11.76
N LEU A 227 1.99 -3.87 11.60
CA LEU A 227 1.83 -2.85 12.62
C LEU A 227 0.73 -3.27 13.61
N LEU A 228 1.09 -3.38 14.90
CA LEU A 228 0.16 -3.61 15.99
C LEU A 228 -0.30 -2.28 16.59
N ARG A 229 -1.59 -1.98 16.47
CA ARG A 229 -2.21 -0.77 17.04
C ARG A 229 -3.00 -1.12 18.28
N HIS A 230 -3.05 -0.26 19.28
CA HIS A 230 -4.02 -0.39 20.37
C HIS A 230 -5.26 0.45 20.06
N SER A 231 -6.46 -0.06 20.32
CA SER A 231 -7.73 0.59 19.97
C SER A 231 -8.05 1.79 20.85
N LYS A 232 -7.44 1.87 22.04
CA LYS A 232 -7.61 2.97 23.01
C LYS A 232 -6.34 3.78 23.29
N THR A 233 -5.17 3.35 22.81
CA THR A 233 -3.86 3.99 23.07
C THR A 233 -2.93 3.85 21.87
N ASN A 234 -1.70 4.36 21.98
CA ASN A 234 -0.69 4.39 20.92
C ASN A 234 -0.35 3.01 20.33
N PRO A 235 0.18 2.96 19.08
CA PRO A 235 0.64 1.70 18.51
C PRO A 235 1.67 1.03 19.42
N ALA A 236 1.54 -0.28 19.57
CA ALA A 236 2.20 -1.04 20.62
C ALA A 236 3.58 -1.55 20.15
N ALA A 237 3.63 -2.12 18.94
CA ALA A 237 4.82 -2.78 18.41
C ALA A 237 4.72 -2.97 16.88
N ILE A 238 5.83 -3.38 16.29
CA ILE A 238 5.86 -4.02 14.98
C ILE A 238 6.08 -5.52 15.20
N LEU A 239 5.27 -6.35 14.56
CA LEU A 239 5.51 -7.78 14.49
C LEU A 239 6.27 -8.09 13.20
N ALA A 240 7.44 -8.70 13.32
CA ALA A 240 8.23 -9.19 12.19
C ALA A 240 8.03 -10.71 12.07
N PHE A 241 7.37 -11.13 11.00
CA PHE A 241 7.18 -12.55 10.66
C PHE A 241 8.24 -12.99 9.66
N ASP A 242 9.05 -13.98 10.00
CA ASP A 242 9.99 -14.60 9.09
C ASP A 242 9.26 -15.61 8.19
N VAL A 243 9.31 -15.40 6.88
CA VAL A 243 8.54 -16.23 5.94
C VAL A 243 9.07 -17.65 5.87
N ASP A 244 10.38 -17.87 5.98
CA ASP A 244 10.98 -19.19 5.84
C ASP A 244 10.93 -20.00 7.14
N ASP A 245 11.22 -19.35 8.27
CA ASP A 245 11.20 -19.96 9.60
C ASP A 245 9.79 -20.01 10.21
N GLU A 246 8.85 -19.24 9.67
CA GLU A 246 7.47 -19.08 10.18
C GLU A 246 7.41 -18.64 11.65
N THR A 247 8.43 -17.89 12.05
CA THR A 247 8.58 -17.34 13.40
C THR A 247 8.10 -15.89 13.43
N LEU A 248 7.62 -15.48 14.59
CA LEU A 248 7.12 -14.13 14.83
C LEU A 248 7.94 -13.47 15.94
N THR A 249 8.48 -12.29 15.66
CA THR A 249 9.23 -11.48 16.64
C THR A 249 8.49 -10.17 16.88
N SER A 250 8.24 -9.81 18.14
CA SER A 250 7.72 -8.49 18.50
C SER A 250 8.88 -7.49 18.65
N ILE A 251 8.72 -6.31 18.07
CA ILE A 251 9.70 -5.23 18.08
C ILE A 251 9.02 -3.98 18.63
N ASP A 252 9.49 -3.50 19.77
CA ASP A 252 8.95 -2.30 20.39
C ASP A 252 9.19 -1.07 19.50
N LEU A 253 8.24 -0.14 19.48
CA LEU A 253 8.40 1.11 18.73
C LEU A 253 9.36 2.09 19.44
N PRO A 254 10.11 2.91 18.69
CA PRO A 254 11.12 3.78 19.27
C PRO A 254 10.50 4.98 19.99
N ALA A 255 10.94 5.20 21.22
CA ALA A 255 10.72 6.41 22.04
C ALA A 255 9.28 6.99 21.98
N VAL A 256 8.28 6.12 22.16
CA VAL A 256 6.87 6.49 22.34
C VAL A 256 6.69 6.97 23.79
N THR A 257 6.96 8.25 24.07
CA THR A 257 6.63 8.82 25.38
C THR A 257 5.12 8.94 25.47
N ARG A 258 4.50 8.06 26.27
CA ARG A 258 3.04 8.06 26.56
C ARG A 258 2.57 9.49 26.80
N ASN A 259 1.95 10.09 25.79
CA ASN A 259 1.36 11.40 25.97
C ASN A 259 0.14 11.25 26.91
N PRO A 260 0.09 11.97 28.06
CA PRO A 260 -1.05 11.90 28.97
C PRO A 260 -2.39 12.29 28.32
N HIS A 261 -2.33 13.00 27.19
CA HIS A 261 -3.49 13.54 26.48
C HIS A 261 -4.00 12.65 25.33
N GLY A 262 -3.42 11.46 25.13
CA GLY A 262 -3.94 10.47 24.17
C GLY A 262 -3.76 10.81 22.68
N HIS A 263 -2.83 11.71 22.33
CA HIS A 263 -2.49 11.98 20.94
C HIS A 263 -1.66 10.83 20.32
N MET A 264 -1.82 10.61 19.01
CA MET A 264 -1.09 9.61 18.23
C MET A 264 0.42 9.87 18.29
N ASP A 265 1.17 8.94 18.88
CA ASP A 265 2.64 9.02 18.94
C ASP A 265 3.30 8.57 17.62
N MET A 266 2.56 7.93 16.71
CA MET A 266 3.08 7.57 15.39
C MET A 266 2.42 8.41 14.31
N MET A 267 3.25 9.08 13.51
CA MET A 267 2.88 10.07 12.51
C MET A 267 2.92 9.51 11.08
N SER A 268 3.07 8.20 10.92
CA SER A 268 3.10 7.51 9.62
C SER A 268 2.54 6.09 9.69
N GLY A 269 2.24 5.48 8.55
CA GLY A 269 2.17 4.02 8.43
C GLY A 269 3.57 3.37 8.40
N LEU A 270 3.63 2.06 8.17
CA LEU A 270 4.88 1.38 7.83
C LEU A 270 5.34 1.81 6.43
N MET A 271 6.59 2.22 6.30
CA MET A 271 7.21 2.63 5.03
C MET A 271 8.54 1.90 4.84
N GLU A 272 9.07 1.92 3.63
CA GLU A 272 10.43 1.45 3.33
C GLU A 272 11.35 2.65 3.10
N LEU A 273 12.52 2.63 3.74
CA LEU A 273 13.61 3.56 3.44
C LEU A 273 14.91 2.76 3.31
N SER A 274 15.60 2.93 2.18
CA SER A 274 16.92 2.32 1.93
C SER A 274 16.95 0.79 2.16
N GLY A 275 15.86 0.10 1.87
CA GLY A 275 15.73 -1.35 2.03
C GLY A 275 15.36 -1.82 3.43
N GLY A 276 15.06 -0.93 4.37
CA GLY A 276 14.62 -1.28 5.73
C GLY A 276 13.24 -0.68 6.08
N PRO A 277 12.50 -1.28 7.03
CA PRO A 277 11.28 -0.69 7.57
C PRO A 277 11.59 0.63 8.27
N CYS A 278 10.77 1.65 8.06
CA CYS A 278 10.88 2.92 8.76
C CYS A 278 9.52 3.45 9.22
N VAL A 279 9.55 4.24 10.29
CA VAL A 279 8.39 4.90 10.89
C VAL A 279 8.76 6.30 11.35
N LEU A 280 7.77 7.19 11.37
CA LEU A 280 7.89 8.49 11.99
C LEU A 280 7.13 8.51 13.32
N THR A 281 7.81 8.88 14.41
CA THR A 281 7.19 9.00 15.74
C THR A 281 7.31 10.42 16.28
N ASN A 282 6.35 10.81 17.12
CA ASN A 282 6.36 12.05 17.88
C ASN A 282 7.26 11.87 19.11
N TYR A 283 8.02 12.91 19.45
CA TYR A 283 8.89 12.95 20.62
C TYR A 283 8.24 13.85 21.68
N GLY A 284 7.64 13.23 22.70
CA GLY A 284 6.93 13.95 23.76
C GLY A 284 7.80 14.93 24.53
N GLY A 285 7.23 16.10 24.86
CA GLY A 285 7.82 17.11 25.76
C GLY A 285 8.38 18.37 25.07
N GLY A 286 8.62 18.35 23.75
CA GLY A 286 9.22 19.49 23.03
C GLY A 286 8.70 19.74 21.60
N GLY A 287 7.66 19.01 21.16
CA GLY A 287 6.98 19.25 19.87
C GLY A 287 7.66 18.65 18.63
N GLY A 288 8.79 17.95 18.74
CA GLY A 288 9.49 17.37 17.59
C GLY A 288 9.00 15.98 17.19
N CYS A 289 9.29 15.56 15.96
CA CYS A 289 9.15 14.18 15.48
C CYS A 289 10.51 13.63 15.06
N ALA A 290 10.63 12.31 14.98
CA ALA A 290 11.84 11.65 14.53
C ALA A 290 11.52 10.54 13.54
N LEU A 291 12.33 10.44 12.49
CA LEU A 291 12.29 9.35 11.53
C LEU A 291 13.23 8.25 12.01
N TRP A 292 12.69 7.05 12.16
CA TRP A 292 13.41 5.88 12.64
C TRP A 292 13.47 4.82 11.55
N LEU A 293 14.64 4.24 11.37
CA LEU A 293 14.90 3.12 10.46
C LEU A 293 15.24 1.89 11.30
N LEU A 294 14.59 0.77 11.00
CA LEU A 294 14.82 -0.50 11.66
C LEU A 294 15.96 -1.24 10.94
N SER A 295 16.97 -1.65 11.69
CA SER A 295 18.05 -2.51 11.19
C SER A 295 17.58 -3.95 10.98
N VAL A 296 18.40 -4.74 10.27
CA VAL A 296 18.16 -6.17 10.02
C VAL A 296 18.11 -6.97 11.34
N ASP A 297 18.87 -6.51 12.32
CA ASP A 297 19.03 -6.97 13.69
C ASP A 297 17.98 -6.36 14.65
N HIS A 298 16.93 -5.77 14.08
CA HIS A 298 15.75 -5.24 14.78
C HIS A 298 16.06 -4.11 15.78
N GLN A 299 17.11 -3.33 15.51
CA GLN A 299 17.45 -2.14 16.29
C GLN A 299 17.00 -0.87 15.57
N TRP A 300 16.43 0.06 16.33
CA TRP A 300 16.01 1.34 15.77
C TRP A 300 17.15 2.34 15.72
N HIS A 301 17.35 2.92 14.54
CA HIS A 301 18.29 4.00 14.32
C HIS A 301 17.54 5.26 13.90
N ARG A 302 17.77 6.37 14.61
CA ARG A 302 17.20 7.67 14.23
C ARG A 302 17.92 8.19 13.00
N ARG A 303 17.20 8.38 11.90
CA ARG A 303 17.73 8.92 10.64
C ARG A 303 17.70 10.44 10.61
N CYS A 304 16.62 11.07 11.08
CA CYS A 304 16.56 12.51 11.21
C CYS A 304 15.66 12.94 12.36
N HIS A 305 15.95 14.11 12.91
CA HIS A 305 15.06 14.83 13.80
C HIS A 305 14.34 15.90 12.99
N ILE A 306 13.02 15.86 13.06
CA ILE A 306 12.13 16.79 12.40
C ILE A 306 11.54 17.65 13.50
N GLY A 307 12.05 18.87 13.69
CA GLY A 307 11.47 19.78 14.68
C GLY A 307 10.02 20.12 14.34
N ASP A 308 9.36 20.84 15.25
CA ASP A 308 7.91 21.11 15.29
C ASP A 308 7.14 20.94 13.96
N LEU A 309 6.78 19.69 13.64
CA LEU A 309 6.02 19.37 12.44
C LEU A 309 4.58 19.88 12.55
N CYS A 310 4.10 20.12 13.77
CA CYS A 310 2.67 20.09 14.04
C CYS A 310 2.11 21.02 15.15
N PHE A 311 2.87 21.77 15.95
CA PHE A 311 2.32 22.41 17.16
C PHE A 311 2.36 23.94 17.24
N SER A 312 2.50 24.66 16.14
CA SER A 312 2.00 26.03 16.09
C SER A 312 0.49 26.01 15.77
N GLU A 313 -0.32 26.19 16.81
CA GLU A 313 -1.78 26.48 16.81
C GLU A 313 -2.73 25.26 16.99
N ASN A 314 -3.18 25.04 18.23
CA ASN A 314 -4.48 24.47 18.64
C ASN A 314 -5.16 23.49 17.65
N ARG A 315 -4.69 22.24 17.50
CA ARG A 315 -5.38 21.28 16.61
C ARG A 315 -5.73 19.95 17.25
N ILE A 316 -6.99 19.60 17.03
CA ILE A 316 -7.70 18.40 17.49
C ILE A 316 -7.48 17.21 16.52
N TYR A 317 -6.89 17.42 15.34
CA TYR A 317 -6.72 16.37 14.32
C TYR A 317 -5.30 16.36 13.73
N PRO A 318 -4.52 15.26 13.91
CA PRO A 318 -3.17 15.14 13.34
C PRO A 318 -3.22 14.69 11.88
N GLY A 319 -2.36 15.27 11.02
CA GLY A 319 -2.05 14.70 9.71
C GLY A 319 -0.99 13.60 9.80
N SER A 320 -0.64 13.00 8.66
CA SER A 320 0.31 11.87 8.59
C SER A 320 1.34 12.09 7.50
N VAL A 321 2.58 11.68 7.76
CA VAL A 321 3.56 11.44 6.71
C VAL A 321 3.14 10.20 5.94
N MET A 322 2.96 10.38 4.63
CA MET A 322 2.49 9.35 3.72
C MET A 322 3.68 8.60 3.09
N GLY A 323 4.82 9.27 2.89
CA GLY A 323 5.99 8.65 2.29
C GLY A 323 7.29 9.40 2.55
N VAL A 324 8.40 8.66 2.51
CA VAL A 324 9.76 9.14 2.64
C VAL A 324 10.67 8.47 1.60
N TRP A 325 11.58 9.25 1.00
CA TRP A 325 12.52 8.76 -0.01
C TRP A 325 13.91 9.35 0.21
N ASP A 326 14.95 8.52 0.04
CA ASP A 326 16.34 8.96 0.00
C ASP A 326 16.72 9.36 -1.43
N CYS A 327 17.02 10.64 -1.61
CA CYS A 327 17.39 11.23 -2.89
C CYS A 327 18.90 11.55 -2.92
N GLY A 328 19.73 10.63 -2.45
CA GLY A 328 21.19 10.75 -2.51
C GLY A 328 21.76 11.66 -1.44
N GLY A 329 21.30 11.52 -0.19
CA GLY A 329 21.73 12.36 0.94
C GLY A 329 20.79 13.52 1.25
N VAL A 330 19.68 13.65 0.52
CA VAL A 330 18.55 14.50 0.89
C VAL A 330 17.32 13.61 1.06
N LEU A 331 16.73 13.61 2.25
CA LEU A 331 15.47 12.92 2.49
C LEU A 331 14.31 13.80 2.02
N PHE A 332 13.46 13.23 1.17
CA PHE A 332 12.22 13.83 0.69
C PHE A 332 11.05 13.23 1.46
N LEU A 333 10.24 14.04 2.13
CA LEU A 333 9.06 13.58 2.87
C LEU A 333 7.80 14.26 2.35
N TYR A 334 6.73 13.48 2.21
CA TYR A 334 5.41 13.96 1.89
C TYR A 334 4.47 13.81 3.09
N TYR A 335 4.01 14.94 3.61
CA TYR A 335 3.05 15.03 4.69
C TYR A 335 1.68 15.40 4.13
N LYS A 336 0.66 14.64 4.55
CA LYS A 336 -0.73 14.87 4.19
C LYS A 336 -1.53 15.31 5.41
N ASP A 337 -2.26 16.41 5.26
CA ASP A 337 -3.15 16.90 6.30
C ASP A 337 -4.51 16.20 6.21
N CYS A 338 -5.11 15.86 7.34
CA CYS A 338 -6.41 15.17 7.37
C CYS A 338 -7.56 16.03 6.82
N MET A 339 -7.37 17.36 6.78
CA MET A 339 -8.33 18.32 6.22
C MET A 339 -7.98 18.76 4.79
N GLY A 340 -6.93 18.21 4.17
CA GLY A 340 -6.55 18.46 2.76
C GLY A 340 -5.97 19.85 2.43
N ASP A 341 -6.14 20.85 3.30
CA ASP A 341 -5.73 22.23 3.01
C ASP A 341 -4.25 22.55 3.32
N ARG A 342 -3.50 21.60 3.89
CA ARG A 342 -2.17 21.86 4.47
C ARG A 342 -1.17 20.74 4.24
N ASP A 343 -1.30 20.06 3.10
CA ASP A 343 -0.29 19.12 2.62
C ASP A 343 1.07 19.83 2.47
N ARG A 344 2.15 19.12 2.77
CA ARG A 344 3.50 19.69 2.81
C ARG A 344 4.54 18.73 2.26
N LEU A 345 5.55 19.31 1.64
CA LEU A 345 6.80 18.62 1.30
C LEU A 345 7.91 19.10 2.23
N PHE A 346 8.70 18.15 2.72
CA PHE A 346 9.89 18.44 3.49
C PHE A 346 11.12 17.89 2.79
N LEU A 347 12.18 18.69 2.76
CA LEU A 347 13.51 18.27 2.33
C LEU A 347 14.43 18.35 3.54
N TYR A 348 15.06 17.24 3.89
CA TYR A 348 16.06 17.20 4.95
C TYR A 348 17.42 16.85 4.35
N ASP A 349 18.36 17.78 4.45
CA ASP A 349 19.74 17.56 4.02
C ASP A 349 20.50 16.76 5.08
N ASP A 350 20.59 15.45 4.87
CA ASP A 350 21.18 14.46 5.78
C ASP A 350 22.71 14.51 5.78
N THR A 351 23.33 15.15 4.78
CA THR A 351 24.77 14.99 4.51
C THR A 351 25.58 16.28 4.67
N THR A 352 25.00 17.45 4.39
CA THR A 352 25.76 18.69 4.29
C THR A 352 25.46 19.66 5.44
N THR A 353 24.19 19.86 5.77
CA THR A 353 23.80 20.95 6.68
C THR A 353 22.91 20.53 7.85
N GLY A 354 22.26 19.36 7.80
CA GLY A 354 21.23 18.98 8.78
C GLY A 354 20.01 19.90 8.76
N LYS A 355 19.86 20.75 7.72
CA LYS A 355 18.77 21.72 7.59
C LYS A 355 17.54 21.06 7.02
N MET A 356 16.41 21.64 7.39
CA MET A 356 15.11 21.26 6.86
C MET A 356 14.48 22.40 6.08
N PHE A 357 13.95 22.06 4.91
CA PHE A 357 13.19 22.96 4.08
C PHE A 357 11.76 22.45 3.96
N ARG A 358 10.80 23.36 3.92
CA ARG A 358 9.37 23.03 3.87
C ARG A 358 8.69 23.81 2.76
N ALA A 359 7.91 23.12 1.93
CA ALA A 359 7.00 23.74 0.99
C ALA A 359 5.55 23.38 1.34
N LYS A 360 4.64 24.35 1.22
CA LYS A 360 3.19 24.11 1.30
C LYS A 360 2.70 23.64 -0.06
N LEU A 361 1.89 22.58 -0.08
CA LEU A 361 1.18 22.14 -1.26
C LEU A 361 -0.24 22.72 -1.21
N ARG A 362 -0.70 23.33 -2.30
CA ARG A 362 -2.10 23.74 -2.44
C ARG A 362 -2.99 22.52 -2.70
N SER A 363 -4.21 22.56 -2.16
CA SER A 363 -5.23 21.52 -2.32
C SER A 363 -5.57 21.18 -3.77
N VAL A 364 -5.44 22.16 -4.69
CA VAL A 364 -5.68 21.98 -6.14
C VAL A 364 -4.72 20.97 -6.78
N VAL A 365 -3.53 20.80 -6.21
CA VAL A 365 -2.47 19.95 -6.74
C VAL A 365 -2.47 18.57 -6.08
N THR A 366 -2.99 18.47 -4.86
CA THR A 366 -2.97 17.24 -4.08
C THR A 366 -4.20 16.40 -4.37
N PRO A 367 -4.08 15.07 -4.41
CA PRO A 367 -5.24 14.21 -4.64
C PRO A 367 -6.25 14.31 -3.50
N GLU A 368 -7.50 14.66 -3.84
CA GLU A 368 -8.62 14.71 -2.91
C GLU A 368 -8.86 13.35 -2.22
N CYS A 369 -9.29 13.39 -0.95
CA CYS A 369 -9.90 12.25 -0.27
C CYS A 369 -11.39 12.20 -0.62
N PHE A 370 -11.98 11.01 -0.75
CA PHE A 370 -13.45 10.92 -0.83
C PHE A 370 -14.08 11.59 0.40
N SER A 371 -15.01 12.51 0.16
CA SER A 371 -15.81 13.15 1.19
C SER A 371 -16.56 12.09 2.00
N GLY A 372 -16.05 11.74 3.18
CA GLY A 372 -16.68 10.80 4.11
C GLY A 372 -15.84 9.60 4.55
N SER A 373 -14.66 9.37 3.97
CA SER A 373 -13.72 8.33 4.43
C SER A 373 -12.37 8.93 4.82
N SER A 374 -11.84 8.55 5.98
CA SER A 374 -10.49 8.93 6.45
C SER A 374 -9.35 8.29 5.65
N GLU A 375 -9.65 7.52 4.59
CA GLU A 375 -8.69 6.76 3.80
C GLU A 375 -8.36 7.51 2.50
N SER A 376 -7.07 7.50 2.14
CA SER A 376 -6.60 8.08 0.89
C SER A 376 -6.98 7.20 -0.29
N ASN A 377 -7.27 7.81 -1.44
CA ASN A 377 -7.62 7.11 -2.68
C ASN A 377 -6.42 6.38 -3.33
N TYR A 378 -5.29 6.28 -2.63
CA TYR A 378 -4.11 5.57 -3.09
C TYR A 378 -3.32 4.96 -1.93
N ALA A 379 -2.52 3.95 -2.24
CA ALA A 379 -1.57 3.31 -1.34
C ALA A 379 -0.20 3.18 -2.01
N PHE A 380 0.87 3.48 -1.28
CA PHE A 380 2.23 3.26 -1.77
C PHE A 380 2.60 1.79 -1.73
N CYS A 381 3.11 1.30 -2.86
CA CYS A 381 3.56 -0.08 -3.01
C CYS A 381 5.05 -0.16 -2.63
N TRP A 382 5.34 0.04 -1.34
CA TRP A 382 6.70 -0.13 -0.80
C TRP A 382 7.28 -1.50 -1.15
N GLY A 383 8.57 -1.57 -1.44
CA GLY A 383 9.26 -2.78 -1.83
C GLY A 383 8.97 -3.25 -3.25
N TYR A 384 8.23 -2.49 -4.07
CA TYR A 384 7.88 -2.92 -5.43
C TYR A 384 9.13 -3.10 -6.30
N ARG A 385 9.44 -4.37 -6.57
CA ARG A 385 10.50 -4.82 -7.47
C ARG A 385 9.86 -5.68 -8.55
N PRO A 386 9.72 -5.19 -9.78
CA PRO A 386 8.91 -5.89 -10.75
C PRO A 386 9.46 -7.27 -11.11
N THR A 387 8.54 -8.21 -11.30
CA THR A 387 8.82 -9.58 -11.75
C THR A 387 7.97 -9.93 -12.96
N LEU A 388 8.43 -10.88 -13.78
CA LEU A 388 7.64 -11.46 -14.86
C LEU A 388 6.91 -12.75 -14.45
N GLU A 389 6.96 -13.10 -13.16
CA GLU A 389 6.21 -14.24 -12.63
C GLU A 389 4.71 -14.01 -12.73
N ALA A 390 4.02 -14.97 -13.34
CA ALA A 390 2.57 -14.95 -13.44
C ALA A 390 1.94 -15.18 -12.05
N PRO A 391 0.88 -14.45 -11.67
CA PRO A 391 0.16 -14.73 -10.43
C PRO A 391 -0.34 -16.19 -10.35
N SER A 392 -0.65 -16.82 -11.48
CA SER A 392 -1.01 -18.24 -11.53
C SER A 392 0.15 -19.18 -11.19
N SER A 393 1.41 -18.82 -11.48
CA SER A 393 2.55 -19.63 -11.04
C SER A 393 2.81 -19.51 -9.54
N VAL A 394 2.34 -18.43 -8.90
CA VAL A 394 2.44 -18.23 -7.46
C VAL A 394 1.46 -19.12 -6.69
N VAL A 395 0.22 -19.22 -7.16
CA VAL A 395 -0.87 -20.03 -6.54
C VAL A 395 -0.82 -21.51 -6.95
N GLY A 396 -0.06 -21.86 -7.99
CA GLY A 396 -0.04 -23.21 -8.56
C GLY A 396 -1.25 -23.50 -9.46
N LYS A 397 -1.26 -24.69 -10.08
CA LYS A 397 -2.37 -25.12 -10.95
C LYS A 397 -3.62 -25.44 -10.10
N LEU A 398 -4.61 -24.55 -10.13
CA LEU A 398 -5.93 -24.82 -9.57
C LEU A 398 -6.63 -25.88 -10.43
N GLN A 399 -6.65 -27.14 -9.98
CA GLN A 399 -7.20 -28.28 -10.73
C GLN A 399 -8.74 -28.37 -10.74
N GLN A 400 -9.48 -27.39 -10.23
CA GLN A 400 -10.95 -27.47 -10.17
C GLN A 400 -11.57 -26.12 -10.57
N ASP A 401 -11.89 -26.00 -11.86
CA ASP A 401 -12.93 -25.16 -12.50
C ASP A 401 -12.54 -24.58 -13.88
N GLU A 402 -11.37 -24.93 -14.42
CA GLU A 402 -10.93 -24.37 -15.71
C GLU A 402 -11.83 -24.75 -16.90
N ASP A 403 -12.49 -25.91 -16.90
CA ASP A 403 -13.18 -26.42 -18.09
C ASP A 403 -14.69 -26.17 -18.13
N ARG A 404 -15.37 -26.04 -16.98
CA ARG A 404 -16.82 -25.77 -16.94
C ARG A 404 -17.18 -24.29 -17.02
N CYS A 405 -16.26 -23.39 -16.64
CA CYS A 405 -16.52 -21.95 -16.60
C CYS A 405 -16.13 -21.22 -17.90
N ARG A 406 -15.24 -21.79 -18.73
CA ARG A 406 -14.66 -21.10 -19.91
C ARG A 406 -15.67 -20.82 -21.03
N GLU A 407 -16.59 -21.73 -21.34
CA GLU A 407 -17.53 -21.56 -22.46
C GLU A 407 -18.72 -20.64 -22.12
N SER A 408 -19.24 -20.71 -20.89
CA SER A 408 -20.33 -19.84 -20.45
C SER A 408 -19.85 -18.42 -20.09
N SER A 409 -18.61 -18.27 -19.61
CA SER A 409 -18.04 -16.96 -19.28
C SER A 409 -17.56 -16.18 -20.50
N THR A 410 -17.14 -16.82 -21.60
CA THR A 410 -16.65 -16.11 -22.79
C THR A 410 -17.73 -15.29 -23.49
N TYR A 411 -18.98 -15.78 -23.51
CA TYR A 411 -20.11 -15.02 -24.05
C TYR A 411 -20.48 -13.82 -23.15
N MET A 412 -20.53 -14.03 -21.83
CA MET A 412 -20.79 -12.95 -20.85
C MET A 412 -19.65 -11.92 -20.80
N MET A 413 -18.38 -12.35 -20.85
CA MET A 413 -17.21 -11.47 -20.92
C MET A 413 -17.22 -10.61 -22.18
N LYS A 414 -17.59 -11.18 -23.35
CA LYS A 414 -17.75 -10.39 -24.59
C LYS A 414 -18.83 -9.32 -24.45
N ALA A 415 -19.96 -9.62 -23.80
CA ALA A 415 -21.03 -8.66 -23.55
C ALA A 415 -20.65 -7.59 -22.51
N LEU A 416 -19.79 -7.91 -21.54
CA LEU A 416 -19.33 -7.01 -20.48
C LEU A 416 -18.09 -6.18 -20.84
N LYS A 417 -17.39 -6.50 -21.94
CA LYS A 417 -16.21 -5.75 -22.40
C LYS A 417 -16.44 -4.24 -22.58
N PRO A 418 -17.53 -3.78 -23.24
CA PRO A 418 -17.78 -2.33 -23.39
C PRO A 418 -17.97 -1.63 -22.04
N VAL A 419 -18.62 -2.32 -21.11
CA VAL A 419 -18.93 -1.86 -19.76
C VAL A 419 -17.66 -1.74 -18.92
N ALA A 420 -16.79 -2.75 -18.97
CA ALA A 420 -15.49 -2.73 -18.31
C ALA A 420 -14.56 -1.65 -18.88
N GLU A 421 -14.60 -1.40 -20.19
CA GLU A 421 -13.83 -0.35 -20.84
C GLU A 421 -14.29 1.05 -20.43
N GLN A 422 -15.61 1.27 -20.33
CA GLN A 422 -16.15 2.54 -19.85
C GLN A 422 -15.78 2.80 -18.40
N ASP A 423 -15.92 1.80 -17.53
CA ASP A 423 -15.52 1.90 -16.12
C ASP A 423 -14.00 2.17 -16.00
N ARG A 424 -13.19 1.53 -16.84
CA ARG A 424 -11.74 1.75 -16.91
C ARG A 424 -11.41 3.19 -17.27
N ARG A 425 -12.08 3.77 -18.27
CA ARG A 425 -11.87 5.18 -18.67
C ARG A 425 -12.24 6.15 -17.55
N LYS A 426 -13.41 5.95 -16.91
CA LYS A 426 -13.82 6.75 -15.75
C LYS A 426 -12.82 6.67 -14.60
N GLY A 427 -12.33 5.45 -14.31
CA GLY A 427 -11.32 5.24 -13.28
C GLY A 427 -9.98 5.89 -13.61
N GLN A 428 -9.54 5.83 -14.86
CA GLN A 428 -8.33 6.52 -15.33
C GLN A 428 -8.45 8.05 -15.23
N GLU A 429 -9.61 8.60 -15.57
CA GLU A 429 -9.90 10.02 -15.42
C GLU A 429 -9.84 10.44 -13.94
N ALA A 430 -10.48 9.67 -13.05
CA ALA A 430 -10.42 9.90 -11.60
C ALA A 430 -9.00 9.77 -11.02
N ALA A 431 -8.15 8.92 -11.60
CA ALA A 431 -6.78 8.71 -11.15
C ALA A 431 -5.78 9.76 -11.69
N LEU A 432 -6.16 10.56 -12.68
CA LEU A 432 -5.26 11.43 -13.43
C LEU A 432 -4.53 12.44 -12.52
N ASN A 433 -5.24 13.08 -11.60
CA ASN A 433 -4.64 14.04 -10.66
C ASN A 433 -3.59 13.36 -9.78
N THR A 434 -3.86 12.13 -9.33
CA THR A 434 -2.88 11.34 -8.56
C THR A 434 -1.66 11.00 -9.40
N VAL A 435 -1.83 10.63 -10.67
CA VAL A 435 -0.71 10.38 -11.59
C VAL A 435 0.16 11.60 -11.78
N CYS A 436 -0.45 12.73 -12.13
CA CYS A 436 0.26 13.99 -12.30
C CYS A 436 1.01 14.40 -11.04
N PHE A 437 0.39 14.25 -9.87
CA PHE A 437 1.01 14.56 -8.58
C PHE A 437 2.22 13.67 -8.30
N MET A 438 2.10 12.35 -8.43
CA MET A 438 3.22 11.43 -8.15
C MET A 438 4.39 11.64 -9.12
N ASP A 439 4.12 11.87 -10.40
CA ASP A 439 5.15 12.22 -11.37
C ASP A 439 5.82 13.57 -11.05
N PHE A 440 5.05 14.55 -10.57
CA PHE A 440 5.59 15.82 -10.09
C PHE A 440 6.55 15.62 -8.91
N LEU A 441 6.18 14.81 -7.91
CA LEU A 441 7.07 14.47 -6.79
C LEU A 441 8.37 13.84 -7.30
N VAL A 442 8.29 12.89 -8.23
CA VAL A 442 9.48 12.24 -8.79
C VAL A 442 10.37 13.23 -9.54
N ARG A 443 9.82 14.20 -10.27
CA ARG A 443 10.61 15.25 -10.93
C ARG A 443 11.39 16.11 -9.93
N ILE A 444 10.81 16.41 -8.77
CA ILE A 444 11.55 17.09 -7.70
C ILE A 444 12.68 16.19 -7.21
N MET A 445 12.36 14.94 -6.86
CA MET A 445 13.34 14.00 -6.33
C MET A 445 14.51 13.74 -7.30
N GLN A 446 14.27 13.73 -8.62
CA GLN A 446 15.30 13.54 -9.66
C GLN A 446 16.33 14.66 -9.74
N LYS A 447 15.97 15.88 -9.31
CA LYS A 447 16.88 17.02 -9.24
C LYS A 447 17.78 16.97 -8.00
N LEU A 448 17.42 16.17 -7.00
CA LEU A 448 18.17 16.06 -5.75
C LEU A 448 19.30 15.01 -5.86
N PRO A 449 20.42 15.20 -5.13
CA PRO A 449 20.75 16.37 -4.31
C PRO A 449 21.37 17.52 -5.14
N LYS A 450 21.72 17.28 -6.41
CA LYS A 450 22.63 18.12 -7.22
C LYS A 450 22.09 19.52 -7.48
N ASP A 451 20.80 19.64 -7.75
CA ASP A 451 20.13 20.89 -8.12
C ASP A 451 19.23 21.39 -6.97
N MET A 452 19.66 21.19 -5.72
CA MET A 452 18.88 21.57 -4.53
C MET A 452 18.41 23.02 -4.58
N GLN A 453 19.27 23.97 -4.96
CA GLN A 453 18.89 25.39 -5.05
C GLN A 453 17.77 25.61 -6.08
N GLN A 454 17.84 24.95 -7.24
CA GLN A 454 16.77 25.03 -8.24
C GLN A 454 15.46 24.43 -7.75
N VAL A 455 15.51 23.39 -6.91
CA VAL A 455 14.32 22.81 -6.28
C VAL A 455 13.70 23.79 -5.28
N LEU A 456 14.53 24.47 -4.48
CA LEU A 456 14.06 25.45 -3.50
C LEU A 456 13.39 26.66 -4.17
N GLU A 457 13.86 27.04 -5.36
CA GLU A 457 13.36 28.15 -6.19
C GLU A 457 12.31 27.72 -7.23
N MET A 458 11.98 26.43 -7.31
CA MET A 458 11.10 25.89 -8.34
C MET A 458 9.70 26.48 -8.19
N LYS A 459 9.13 27.06 -9.25
CA LYS A 459 7.70 27.43 -9.29
C LYS A 459 6.89 26.28 -9.88
N MET A 460 5.71 26.01 -9.34
CA MET A 460 4.86 24.90 -9.79
C MET A 460 4.17 25.15 -11.15
N MET A 461 4.01 26.41 -11.57
CA MET A 461 3.24 26.84 -12.74
C MET A 461 3.84 28.13 -13.33
N ASP A 462 3.62 28.40 -14.63
CA ASP A 462 3.82 29.71 -15.29
C ASP A 462 2.75 30.71 -14.78
N SER A 463 2.76 30.97 -13.48
CA SER A 463 1.90 31.93 -12.78
C SER A 463 2.79 33.06 -12.24
N ASP A 464 2.33 34.31 -12.39
CA ASP A 464 3.04 35.49 -11.90
C ASP A 464 3.11 35.56 -10.35
N ASP A 465 2.39 34.69 -9.64
CA ASP A 465 2.41 34.56 -8.19
C ASP A 465 3.31 33.37 -7.76
N PRO A 466 4.34 33.55 -6.90
CA PRO A 466 5.22 32.45 -6.47
C PRO A 466 4.51 31.52 -5.47
N ASP A 467 3.58 30.71 -5.98
CA ASP A 467 2.68 29.85 -5.20
C ASP A 467 3.32 28.56 -4.63
N PHE A 468 4.62 28.35 -4.85
CA PHE A 468 5.38 27.22 -4.33
C PHE A 468 6.83 27.66 -4.11
N THR A 469 7.21 27.91 -2.86
CA THR A 469 8.59 28.21 -2.46
C THR A 469 8.93 27.40 -1.23
N PHE A 470 10.10 26.77 -1.23
CA PHE A 470 10.58 26.12 -0.01
C PHE A 470 11.12 27.16 0.96
N GLU A 471 10.56 27.19 2.16
CA GLU A 471 11.05 28.01 3.26
C GLU A 471 12.06 27.21 4.09
N ASN A 472 13.15 27.85 4.50
CA ASN A 472 14.08 27.26 5.48
C ASN A 472 13.43 27.26 6.86
N VAL A 473 13.39 26.09 7.51
CA VAL A 473 12.90 25.95 8.87
C VAL A 473 14.11 25.90 9.81
N LEU A 474 14.45 27.07 10.38
CA LEU A 474 15.48 27.16 11.41
C LEU A 474 14.94 26.58 12.71
N PHE A 475 15.39 25.38 13.07
CA PHE A 475 15.14 24.82 14.40
C PHE A 475 16.23 25.30 15.37
N ARG A 476 15.83 26.01 16.42
CA ARG A 476 16.71 26.26 17.58
C ARG A 476 16.84 24.94 18.35
N GLY A 477 17.82 24.11 18.00
CA GLY A 477 18.22 22.97 18.81
C GLY A 477 18.95 23.46 20.05
N ASN A 478 18.39 23.25 21.24
CA ASN A 478 19.22 23.11 22.43
C ASN A 478 19.87 21.73 22.35
N ILE A 479 21.20 21.75 22.46
CA ILE A 479 22.13 20.60 22.46
C ILE A 479 21.71 19.54 23.47
#